data_AF-A0A496YPW1-F1
#
_entry.id   AF-A0A496YPW1-F1
#
_cell.length_a   1.000
_cell.length_b   1.000
_cell.length_c   1.000
_cell.angle_alpha   90.00
_cell.angle_beta   90.00
_cell.angle_gamma   90.00
#
_symmetry.space_group_name_H-M   'P 1'
#
loop_
_entity.id
_entity.type
_entity.pdbx_description
1 polymer ?
#
loop_
_entity_poly.entity_id
_entity_poly.type
_entity_poly.pdbx_seq_one_letter_code
_entity_poly.pdbx_strand_id
1 'polypeptide(L)' 'MKEQINSIEKALKILLLFTPYNHEMGTVEISRNLGFHKATVSRILTSLTRYGFLQQN' A
#
# COMPACT_ATOMS: atom_id res chain seq x y z
N MET A 1 -9.60 22.37 -5.20
CA MET A 1 -10.11 21.58 -4.06
C MET A 1 -9.17 20.40 -3.86
N LYS A 2 -8.53 20.24 -2.71
CA LYS A 2 -7.58 19.13 -2.50
C LYS A 2 -8.41 17.89 -2.13
N GLU A 3 -8.73 17.05 -3.11
CA GLU A 3 -9.48 15.82 -2.84
C GLU A 3 -8.71 14.97 -1.84
N GLN A 4 -9.38 14.64 -0.73
CA GLN A 4 -8.81 13.78 0.28
C GLN A 4 -8.77 12.36 -0.29
N ILE A 5 -7.56 11.83 -0.48
CA ILE A 5 -7.37 10.49 -1.05
C ILE A 5 -8.08 9.46 -0.17
N ASN A 6 -9.03 8.73 -0.75
CA ASN A 6 -9.86 7.77 -0.03
C ASN A 6 -9.12 6.42 0.18
N SER A 7 -9.73 5.48 0.89
CA SER A 7 -9.10 4.18 1.20
C SER A 7 -8.84 3.32 -0.05
N ILE A 8 -9.71 3.38 -1.04
CA ILE A 8 -9.58 2.61 -2.30
C ILE A 8 -8.39 3.14 -3.09
N GLU A 9 -8.27 4.45 -3.27
CA GLU A 9 -7.15 5.08 -3.96
C GLU A 9 -5.82 4.80 -3.26
N LYS A 10 -5.80 4.77 -1.92
CA LYS A 10 -4.60 4.39 -1.15
C LYS A 10 -4.20 2.94 -1.42
N ALA A 11 -5.16 2.03 -1.50
CA ALA A 11 -4.89 0.63 -1.83
C ALA A 11 -4.34 0.47 -3.24
N LEU A 12 -4.93 1.16 -4.22
CA LEU A 12 -4.42 1.18 -5.60
C LEU A 12 -3.00 1.74 -5.68
N LYS A 13 -2.72 2.83 -4.97
CA LYS A 13 -1.36 3.40 -4.90
C LYS A 13 -0.34 2.45 -4.27
N ILE A 14 -0.75 1.66 -3.26
CA ILE A 14 0.11 0.62 -2.69
C ILE A 14 0.41 -0.45 -3.73
N LEU A 15 -0.60 -0.97 -4.43
CA LEU A 15 -0.40 -1.99 -5.47
C LEU A 15 0.49 -1.49 -6.61
N LEU A 16 0.33 -0.23 -7.02
CA LEU A 16 1.13 0.38 -8.07
C LEU A 16 2.63 0.46 -7.75
N LEU A 17 3.03 0.55 -6.47
CA LEU A 17 4.46 0.54 -6.10
C LEU A 17 5.16 -0.76 -6.47
N PHE A 18 4.42 -1.88 -6.51
CA PHE A 18 4.97 -3.17 -6.93
C PHE A 18 5.13 -3.23 -8.45
N THR A 19 4.60 -2.29 -9.23
CA THR A 19 4.74 -2.32 -10.69
C THR A 19 6.02 -1.64 -11.18
N PRO A 20 6.61 -2.07 -12.31
CA PRO A 20 6.25 -3.26 -13.09
C PRO A 20 6.96 -4.55 -12.63
N TYR A 21 7.92 -4.46 -11.70
CA TYR A 21 8.88 -5.55 -11.43
C TYR A 21 8.55 -6.44 -10.21
N ASN A 22 7.46 -6.15 -9.51
CA ASN A 22 6.99 -6.84 -8.30
C ASN A 22 8.08 -7.02 -7.24
N HIS A 23 8.85 -5.96 -6.96
CA HIS A 23 9.91 -6.02 -5.97
C HIS A 23 9.32 -6.10 -4.54
N GLU A 24 10.01 -6.85 -3.67
CA GLU A 24 9.64 -6.94 -2.26
C GLU A 24 9.87 -5.58 -1.58
N MET A 25 8.91 -5.15 -0.75
CA MET A 25 8.99 -3.90 -0.01
C MET A 25 8.57 -4.07 1.45
N GLY A 26 9.28 -3.38 2.33
CA GLY A 26 8.89 -3.28 3.73
C GLY A 26 7.75 -2.29 3.97
N THR A 27 6.96 -2.48 5.03
CA THR A 27 5.89 -1.54 5.41
C THR A 27 6.41 -0.11 5.64
N VAL A 28 7.62 0.05 6.18
CA VAL A 28 8.24 1.36 6.42
C VAL A 28 8.61 2.04 5.10
N GLU A 29 9.11 1.28 4.14
CA GLU A 29 9.47 1.77 2.81
C GLU A 29 8.22 2.25 2.06
N ILE A 30 7.15 1.45 2.03
CA ILE A 30 5.86 1.82 1.42
C ILE A 30 5.29 3.11 2.06
N SER A 31 5.37 3.22 3.39
CA SER A 31 4.94 4.40 4.13
C SER A 31 5.70 5.67 3.72
N ARG A 32 7.03 5.57 3.54
CA ARG A 32 7.85 6.68 3.07
C ARG A 32 7.55 7.05 1.62
N ASN A 33 7.47 6.06 0.73
CA ASN A 33 7.21 6.27 -0.70
C ASN A 33 5.87 6.97 -0.96
N LEU A 34 4.81 6.62 -0.21
CA LEU A 34 3.47 7.17 -0.42
C LEU A 34 3.12 8.35 0.49
N GLY A 35 3.95 8.66 1.49
CA GLY A 35 3.64 9.65 2.52
C GLY A 35 2.44 9.25 3.40
N PHE A 36 2.09 7.96 3.45
CA PHE A 36 1.00 7.46 4.28
C PHE A 36 1.51 7.07 5.67
N HIS A 37 0.71 7.31 6.71
CA HIS A 37 1.02 6.81 8.06
C HIS A 37 1.20 5.28 8.06
N LYS A 38 2.21 4.80 8.81
CA LYS A 38 2.51 3.36 8.94
C LYS A 38 1.28 2.52 9.32
N ALA A 39 0.45 3.01 10.23
CA ALA A 39 -0.78 2.33 10.63
C ALA A 39 -1.81 2.21 9.49
N THR A 40 -1.84 3.17 8.57
CA THR A 40 -2.69 3.12 7.36
C THR A 40 -2.16 2.10 6.37
N VAL A 41 -0.85 2.12 6.11
CA VAL A 41 -0.21 1.14 5.23
C VAL A 41 -0.42 -0.28 5.76
N SER A 42 -0.14 -0.53 7.03
CA SER A 42 -0.30 -1.84 7.66
C SER A 42 -1.73 -2.39 7.52
N ARG A 43 -2.77 -1.60 7.82
CA ARG A 43 -4.17 -2.03 7.66
C ARG A 43 -4.53 -2.37 6.21
N ILE A 44 -4.01 -1.60 5.25
CA ILE A 44 -4.25 -1.86 3.83
C ILE A 44 -3.51 -3.13 3.39
N LEU A 45 -2.24 -3.28 3.75
CA LEU A 45 -1.47 -4.50 3.47
C LEU A 45 -2.16 -5.73 4.03
N THR A 46 -2.59 -5.72 5.30
CA THR A 46 -3.36 -6.83 5.89
C THR A 46 -4.61 -7.16 5.09
N SER A 47 -5.32 -6.15 4.58
CA SER A 47 -6.53 -6.37 3.78
C SER A 47 -6.19 -6.96 2.40
N LEU A 48 -5.19 -6.40 1.72
CA LEU A 48 -4.73 -6.89 0.42
C LEU A 48 -4.19 -8.32 0.51
N THR A 49 -3.43 -8.65 1.55
CA THR A 49 -2.96 -10.02 1.81
C THR A 49 -4.12 -10.97 2.08
N ARG A 50 -5.10 -10.58 2.90
CA ARG A 50 -6.29 -11.40 3.18
C ARG A 50 -7.09 -11.73 1.91
N TYR A 51 -7.15 -10.81 0.96
CA TYR A 51 -7.84 -11.01 -0.32
C TYR A 51 -6.94 -11.58 -1.43
N GLY A 52 -5.68 -11.93 -1.14
CA GLY A 52 -4.77 -12.57 -2.09
C GLY A 52 -4.13 -11.62 -3.12
N PHE A 53 -4.21 -10.30 -2.93
CA PHE A 53 -3.55 -9.33 -3.81
C PHE A 53 -2.07 -9.13 -3.49
N LEU A 54 -1.64 -9.45 -2.27
CA LEU A 54 -0.24 -9.39 -1.82
C LEU A 54 0.08 -10.62 -0.98
N GLN A 55 1.37 -10.93 -0.86
CA GLN A 55 1.89 -11.91 0.08
C GLN A 55 2.81 -11.21 1.08
N GLN A 56 2.79 -11.66 2.34
CA GLN A 56 3.74 -11.23 3.35
C GLN A 56 4.75 -12.36 3.58
N ASN A 57 6.03 -12.04 3.43
CA ASN A 57 7.16 -12.93 3.75
C ASN A 57 7.56 -12.83 5.22
#